data_AF-C6E726-F1
#
_entry.id   AF-C6E726-F1
#
_cell.length_a   1.000
_cell.length_b   1.000
_cell.length_c   1.000
_cell.angle_alpha   90.00
_cell.angle_beta   90.00
_cell.angle_gamma   90.00
#
_symmetry.space_group_name_H-M   'P 1'
#
loop_
_entity.id
_entity.type
_entity.pdbx_description
1 polymer ?
#
loop_
_entity_poly.entity_id
_entity_poly.type
_entity_poly.pdbx_seq_one_letter_code
_entity_poly.pdbx_strand_id
1 'polypeptide(L)'
;MPLQILLISDNASFADYLNHLLGEAGHAVTTLHDPSQGFRAVRRQKPELIILAVEPAKLAPLAVEHRVHTPEPRVIPVIVISECLRLEAELLHVFDFIPKPLQIKRLFDDLTFLSQQNAPSCTQHEIDEELCCVFSKHILSCTGLHFEQRNRAALLRGLAKRMYALRIGSHRDYLAYLKLHGEDRHELQKLLQFLTVGETYFFRYPAHFAALRERFNPPPPVDRPIRIWSAGCSTGEEPYSIAITLMEALPDWRDRDIRIVATDINNRSLKLAREGVYSPWSLRITQGEQIGRYFDRVGQSFLIKDEVKRLVHFRHLNLSGPGHDEMWHELSELDAIFCRNVLIYFTPQAADEVLRRLADALKISGQLFLGHAETLLQQDSELEIRRQGKTFFYLKSGPRTPQTPQPPPCVKPAPQAMPAASTVPAQAAPKVVSPPPPEACAPPPPAPLDVEAARELFDREEFDRAQELLDRILAEDPANAAALVLVAFIQAGKGALQQALKSCSRALELNDLLPEAYFLKGVILDAEDRLAEAADEYRKALLLEHEFVMPRYHMGRLHLRLGRQAEAAREIRNSIRILARHDDNDTVPFSGGLTRAVCMMQLQNALAQVA
;
A
#
# COMPACT_ATOMS: atom_id res chain seq x y z
N MET A 1 -19.92 -37.46 14.33
CA MET A 1 -21.32 -37.70 13.97
C MET A 1 -21.44 -37.68 12.46
N PRO A 2 -22.33 -38.45 11.82
CA PRO A 2 -22.45 -38.46 10.37
C PRO A 2 -23.03 -37.13 9.87
N LEU A 3 -22.25 -36.36 9.11
CA LEU A 3 -22.70 -35.13 8.44
C LEU A 3 -23.72 -35.41 7.33
N GLN A 4 -24.72 -34.54 7.20
CA GLN A 4 -25.57 -34.42 6.01
C GLN A 4 -24.90 -33.52 4.95
N ILE A 5 -24.45 -34.12 3.85
CA ILE A 5 -23.67 -33.45 2.79
C ILE A 5 -24.53 -33.28 1.54
N LEU A 6 -24.60 -32.04 1.02
CA LEU A 6 -25.09 -31.76 -0.33
C LEU A 6 -23.91 -31.61 -1.29
N LEU A 7 -23.74 -32.57 -2.19
CA LEU A 7 -22.72 -32.55 -3.24
C LEU A 7 -23.31 -31.95 -4.52
N ILE A 8 -22.76 -30.83 -4.99
CA ILE A 8 -23.15 -30.19 -6.25
C ILE A 8 -22.00 -30.35 -7.24
N SER A 9 -22.24 -31.08 -8.33
CA SER A 9 -21.24 -31.30 -9.38
C SER A 9 -21.89 -31.58 -10.72
N ASP A 10 -21.47 -30.86 -11.75
CA ASP A 10 -21.87 -31.07 -13.14
C ASP A 10 -21.10 -32.22 -13.81
N ASN A 11 -20.12 -32.82 -13.13
CA ASN A 11 -19.40 -34.00 -13.57
C ASN A 11 -19.91 -35.25 -12.84
N ALA A 12 -20.72 -36.06 -13.53
CA ALA A 12 -21.33 -37.27 -12.96
C ALA A 12 -20.29 -38.27 -12.42
N SER A 13 -19.24 -38.57 -13.19
CA SER A 13 -18.21 -39.53 -12.77
C SER A 13 -17.47 -39.11 -11.51
N PHE A 14 -17.14 -37.82 -11.39
CA PHE A 14 -16.49 -37.27 -10.21
C PHE A 14 -17.44 -37.22 -9.01
N ALA A 15 -18.72 -36.91 -9.26
CA ALA A 15 -19.75 -36.91 -8.23
C ALA A 15 -19.98 -38.32 -7.65
N ASP A 16 -20.03 -39.35 -8.50
CA ASP A 16 -20.19 -40.75 -8.08
C ASP A 16 -19.00 -41.22 -7.25
N TYR A 17 -17.78 -40.88 -7.68
CA TYR A 17 -16.56 -41.15 -6.93
C TYR A 17 -16.59 -40.51 -5.54
N LEU A 18 -16.93 -39.22 -5.44
CA LEU A 18 -17.03 -38.52 -4.15
C LEU A 18 -18.16 -39.09 -3.28
N ASN A 19 -19.31 -39.41 -3.88
CA ASN A 19 -20.44 -39.98 -3.17
C ASN A 19 -20.07 -41.33 -2.52
N HIS A 20 -19.40 -42.21 -3.27
CA HIS A 20 -18.89 -43.48 -2.74
C HIS A 20 -17.89 -43.25 -1.59
N LEU A 21 -16.88 -42.39 -1.81
CA LEU A 21 -15.83 -42.10 -0.83
C LEU A 21 -16.40 -41.54 0.48
N LEU A 22 -17.35 -40.61 0.40
CA LEU A 22 -18.00 -40.00 1.57
C LEU A 22 -18.95 -40.97 2.27
N GLY A 23 -19.64 -41.83 1.50
CA GLY A 23 -20.51 -42.88 2.02
C GLY A 23 -19.75 -43.95 2.80
N GLU A 24 -18.59 -44.39 2.30
CA GLU A 24 -17.70 -45.32 3.03
C GLU A 24 -17.21 -44.75 4.36
N ALA A 25 -17.04 -43.43 4.45
CA ALA A 25 -16.70 -42.73 5.68
C ALA A 25 -17.91 -42.50 6.62
N GLY A 26 -19.09 -42.98 6.25
CA GLY A 26 -20.30 -42.93 7.07
C GLY A 26 -21.10 -41.63 7.00
N HIS A 27 -20.88 -40.80 5.98
CA HIS A 27 -21.65 -39.56 5.78
C HIS A 27 -22.90 -39.78 4.91
N ALA A 28 -23.94 -38.99 5.14
CA ALA A 28 -25.16 -39.03 4.32
C ALA A 28 -25.03 -38.01 3.18
N VAL A 29 -24.94 -38.47 1.93
CA VAL A 29 -24.69 -37.61 0.77
C VAL A 29 -25.92 -37.53 -0.13
N THR A 30 -26.28 -36.32 -0.55
CA THR A 30 -27.23 -36.08 -1.64
C THR A 30 -26.53 -35.36 -2.78
N THR A 31 -26.60 -35.92 -3.99
CA THR A 31 -25.94 -35.38 -5.18
C THR A 31 -26.90 -34.56 -6.03
N LEU A 32 -26.43 -33.41 -6.51
CA LEU A 32 -27.14 -32.52 -7.43
C LEU A 32 -26.26 -32.21 -8.64
N HIS A 33 -26.75 -32.54 -9.83
CA HIS A 33 -26.01 -32.31 -11.09
C HIS A 33 -26.28 -30.95 -11.75
N ASP A 34 -27.37 -30.30 -11.37
CA ASP A 34 -27.79 -29.00 -11.89
C ASP A 34 -27.57 -27.91 -10.82
N PRO A 35 -26.51 -27.07 -10.95
CA PRO A 35 -26.21 -26.02 -9.98
C PRO A 35 -27.35 -25.02 -9.79
N SER A 36 -28.20 -24.80 -10.81
CA SER A 36 -29.32 -23.85 -10.74
C SER A 36 -30.40 -24.26 -9.73
N GLN A 37 -30.45 -25.54 -9.35
CA GLN A 37 -31.38 -26.06 -8.36
C GLN A 37 -30.81 -26.04 -6.93
N GLY A 38 -29.56 -25.60 -6.75
CA GLY A 38 -28.83 -25.64 -5.49
C GLY A 38 -29.58 -24.98 -4.33
N PHE A 39 -30.12 -23.77 -4.54
CA PHE A 39 -30.86 -23.04 -3.51
C PHE A 39 -32.09 -23.81 -3.01
N ARG A 40 -32.87 -24.40 -3.94
CA ARG A 40 -34.05 -25.19 -3.59
C ARG A 40 -33.67 -26.46 -2.82
N ALA A 41 -32.57 -27.11 -3.22
CA ALA A 41 -32.04 -28.28 -2.54
C ALA A 41 -31.61 -27.96 -1.10
N VAL A 42 -30.83 -26.88 -0.89
CA VAL A 42 -30.40 -26.42 0.43
C VAL A 42 -31.59 -26.16 1.37
N ARG A 43 -32.65 -25.48 0.89
CA ARG A 43 -33.84 -25.19 1.70
C ARG A 43 -34.62 -26.44 2.10
N ARG A 44 -34.71 -27.43 1.20
CA ARG A 44 -35.46 -28.68 1.42
C ARG A 44 -34.70 -29.65 2.32
N GLN A 45 -33.41 -29.83 2.06
CA GLN A 45 -32.60 -30.88 2.67
C GLN A 45 -31.89 -30.40 3.95
N LYS A 46 -31.74 -29.09 4.14
CA LYS A 46 -31.07 -28.47 5.29
C LYS A 46 -29.68 -29.10 5.59
N PRO A 47 -28.80 -29.21 4.58
CA PRO A 47 -27.51 -29.88 4.74
C PRO A 47 -26.63 -29.20 5.79
N GLU A 48 -25.73 -29.98 6.39
CA GLU A 48 -24.73 -29.54 7.34
C GLU A 48 -23.42 -29.15 6.67
N LEU A 49 -23.18 -29.61 5.44
CA LEU A 49 -22.04 -29.28 4.58
C LEU A 49 -22.46 -29.24 3.11
N ILE A 50 -21.92 -28.31 2.35
CA ILE A 50 -22.03 -28.28 0.89
C ILE A 50 -20.65 -28.53 0.27
N ILE A 51 -20.56 -29.46 -0.68
CA ILE A 51 -19.37 -29.65 -1.51
C ILE A 51 -19.69 -29.21 -2.92
N LEU A 52 -18.95 -28.22 -3.43
CA LEU A 52 -19.08 -27.69 -4.79
C LEU A 52 -17.92 -28.18 -5.64
N ALA A 53 -18.20 -29.02 -6.64
CA ALA A 53 -17.24 -29.51 -7.61
C ALA A 53 -17.74 -29.20 -9.03
N VAL A 54 -17.77 -27.91 -9.38
CA VAL A 54 -18.31 -27.38 -10.65
C VAL A 54 -17.29 -26.52 -11.39
N GLU A 55 -17.51 -26.33 -12.69
CA GLU A 55 -16.70 -25.42 -13.50
C GLU A 55 -16.87 -23.93 -13.12
N PRO A 56 -15.80 -23.11 -13.17
CA PRO A 56 -15.82 -21.68 -12.81
C PRO A 56 -16.91 -20.86 -13.49
N ALA A 57 -17.19 -21.10 -14.77
CA ALA A 57 -18.19 -20.35 -15.54
C ALA A 57 -19.62 -20.52 -14.99
N LYS A 58 -19.87 -21.58 -14.20
CA LYS A 58 -21.18 -21.91 -13.64
C LYS A 58 -21.30 -21.52 -12.15
N LEU A 59 -20.30 -20.88 -11.56
CA LEU A 59 -20.30 -20.42 -10.16
C LEU A 59 -21.04 -19.09 -9.92
N ALA A 60 -21.12 -18.21 -10.94
CA ALA A 60 -21.72 -16.87 -10.82
C ALA A 60 -23.15 -16.82 -10.21
N PRO A 61 -24.04 -17.81 -10.44
CA PRO A 61 -25.39 -17.81 -9.85
C PRO A 61 -25.42 -18.06 -8.33
N LEU A 62 -24.54 -18.93 -7.81
CA LEU A 62 -24.62 -19.40 -6.41
C LEU A 62 -24.19 -18.35 -5.37
N ALA A 63 -23.17 -17.53 -5.70
CA ALA A 63 -22.62 -16.54 -4.77
C ALA A 63 -23.50 -15.29 -4.63
N VAL A 64 -24.22 -14.91 -5.69
CA VAL A 64 -25.11 -13.74 -5.73
C VAL A 64 -26.46 -14.06 -5.09
N GLU A 65 -27.04 -15.23 -5.34
CA GLU A 65 -28.37 -15.60 -4.80
C GLU A 65 -28.37 -15.86 -3.28
N HIS A 66 -27.28 -16.40 -2.70
CA HIS A 66 -27.17 -16.62 -1.25
C HIS A 66 -27.23 -15.31 -0.43
N ARG A 67 -26.82 -14.17 -1.01
CA ARG A 67 -26.83 -12.87 -0.35
C ARG A 67 -28.21 -12.21 -0.26
N VAL A 68 -29.19 -12.64 -1.06
CA VAL A 68 -30.42 -11.86 -1.27
C VAL A 68 -31.64 -12.46 -0.54
N HIS A 69 -31.66 -13.73 -0.12
CA HIS A 69 -32.93 -14.42 0.21
C HIS A 69 -33.01 -15.19 1.55
N THR A 70 -32.10 -15.01 2.52
CA THR A 70 -32.18 -15.73 3.81
C THR A 70 -32.44 -14.78 4.99
N PRO A 71 -33.61 -14.85 5.66
CA PRO A 71 -33.97 -13.94 6.77
C PRO A 71 -33.15 -14.16 8.05
N GLU A 72 -32.55 -15.33 8.23
CA GLU A 72 -31.47 -15.61 9.20
C GLU A 72 -30.49 -16.59 8.53
N PRO A 73 -29.21 -16.26 8.33
CA PRO A 73 -28.31 -17.14 7.59
C PRO A 73 -27.84 -18.28 8.50
N ARG A 74 -28.42 -19.47 8.30
CA ARG A 74 -27.75 -20.70 8.74
C ARG A 74 -26.47 -20.82 7.89
N VAL A 75 -25.32 -20.60 8.49
CA VAL A 75 -24.02 -20.49 7.78
C VAL A 75 -23.52 -21.89 7.44
N ILE A 76 -24.02 -22.51 6.37
CA ILE A 76 -23.59 -23.85 5.96
C ILE A 76 -22.14 -23.78 5.44
N PRO A 77 -21.19 -24.60 5.94
CA PRO A 77 -19.83 -24.59 5.45
C PRO A 77 -19.82 -25.10 4.00
N VAL A 78 -18.92 -24.53 3.20
CA VAL A 78 -18.79 -24.87 1.78
C VAL A 78 -17.36 -25.30 1.52
N ILE A 79 -17.17 -26.49 0.97
CA ILE A 79 -15.88 -26.93 0.42
C ILE A 79 -15.97 -26.81 -1.10
N VAL A 80 -15.00 -26.13 -1.71
CA VAL A 80 -14.92 -26.01 -3.17
C VAL A 80 -13.77 -26.86 -3.70
N ILE A 81 -14.08 -27.74 -4.65
CA ILE A 81 -13.10 -28.58 -5.33
C ILE A 81 -13.01 -28.11 -6.77
N SER A 82 -11.86 -27.56 -7.17
CA SER A 82 -11.70 -27.00 -8.52
C SER A 82 -10.27 -27.15 -9.05
N GLU A 83 -10.16 -27.23 -10.37
CA GLU A 83 -8.88 -27.11 -11.09
C GLU A 83 -8.45 -25.63 -11.24
N CYS A 84 -9.37 -24.69 -11.01
CA CYS A 84 -9.10 -23.27 -11.14
C CYS A 84 -8.59 -22.67 -9.83
N LEU A 85 -7.26 -22.73 -9.62
CA LEU A 85 -6.59 -22.14 -8.45
C LEU A 85 -6.91 -20.65 -8.23
N ARG A 86 -7.29 -19.93 -9.30
CA ARG A 86 -7.68 -18.50 -9.21
C ARG A 86 -8.91 -18.27 -8.32
N LEU A 87 -9.81 -19.24 -8.20
CA LEU A 87 -11.02 -19.12 -7.39
C LEU A 87 -10.72 -19.09 -5.88
N GLU A 88 -9.60 -19.67 -5.44
CA GLU A 88 -9.23 -19.70 -4.02
C GLU A 88 -9.11 -18.28 -3.43
N ALA A 89 -8.60 -17.33 -4.20
CA ALA A 89 -8.50 -15.93 -3.81
C ALA A 89 -9.84 -15.16 -3.84
N GLU A 90 -10.85 -15.68 -4.54
CA GLU A 90 -12.19 -15.08 -4.62
C GLU A 90 -13.12 -15.57 -3.51
N LEU A 91 -12.92 -16.81 -3.06
CA LEU A 91 -13.83 -17.53 -2.19
C LEU A 91 -13.46 -17.39 -0.71
N LEU A 92 -13.26 -16.15 -0.23
CA LEU A 92 -12.86 -15.88 1.16
C LEU A 92 -13.89 -16.25 2.23
N HIS A 93 -15.08 -16.69 1.83
CA HIS A 93 -16.16 -17.08 2.73
C HIS A 93 -16.40 -18.59 2.75
N VAL A 94 -15.70 -19.36 1.90
CA VAL A 94 -15.81 -20.81 1.92
C VAL A 94 -14.93 -21.38 3.03
N PHE A 95 -15.33 -22.55 3.52
CA PHE A 95 -14.64 -23.26 4.57
C PHE A 95 -13.26 -23.71 4.08
N ASP A 96 -13.21 -24.42 2.96
CA ASP A 96 -11.94 -24.75 2.31
C ASP A 96 -12.05 -24.80 0.77
N PHE A 97 -10.89 -24.64 0.12
CA PHE A 97 -10.70 -24.83 -1.30
C PHE A 97 -9.67 -25.94 -1.50
N ILE A 98 -10.07 -27.02 -2.16
CA ILE A 98 -9.20 -28.18 -2.42
C ILE A 98 -8.91 -28.23 -3.93
N PRO A 99 -7.65 -28.08 -4.35
CA PRO A 99 -7.29 -28.17 -5.76
C PRO A 99 -7.47 -29.61 -6.28
N LYS A 100 -7.65 -29.77 -7.59
CA LYS A 100 -7.48 -31.09 -8.23
C LYS A 100 -6.01 -31.29 -8.64
N PRO A 101 -5.47 -32.53 -8.57
CA PRO A 101 -6.12 -33.77 -8.15
C PRO A 101 -6.54 -33.75 -6.67
N LEU A 102 -7.68 -34.38 -6.37
CA LEU A 102 -8.32 -34.29 -5.05
C LEU A 102 -7.37 -34.75 -3.94
N GLN A 103 -7.12 -33.87 -2.96
CA GLN A 103 -6.36 -34.20 -1.77
C GLN A 103 -7.24 -34.91 -0.74
N ILE A 104 -7.33 -36.25 -0.83
CA ILE A 104 -8.23 -37.09 -0.02
C ILE A 104 -8.00 -36.88 1.49
N LYS A 105 -6.74 -36.88 1.94
CA LYS A 105 -6.40 -36.65 3.35
C LYS A 105 -6.96 -35.32 3.86
N ARG A 106 -6.79 -34.24 3.08
CA ARG A 106 -7.27 -32.90 3.43
C ARG A 106 -8.79 -32.86 3.56
N LEU A 107 -9.49 -33.47 2.60
CA LEU A 107 -10.96 -33.59 2.65
C LEU A 107 -11.41 -34.35 3.92
N PHE A 108 -10.74 -35.43 4.31
CA PHE A 108 -11.09 -36.16 5.53
C PHE A 108 -10.76 -35.42 6.82
N ASP A 109 -9.65 -34.68 6.85
CA ASP A 109 -9.33 -33.81 7.97
C ASP A 109 -10.41 -32.72 8.13
N ASP A 110 -10.92 -32.15 7.02
CA ASP A 110 -12.02 -31.18 7.03
C ASP A 110 -13.32 -31.76 7.57
N LEU A 111 -13.68 -32.96 7.11
CA LEU A 111 -14.88 -33.67 7.56
C LEU A 111 -14.79 -34.01 9.06
N THR A 112 -13.61 -34.45 9.51
CA THR A 112 -13.33 -34.74 10.92
C THR A 112 -13.47 -33.49 11.76
N PHE A 113 -12.87 -32.38 11.31
CA PHE A 113 -12.96 -31.08 11.95
C PHE A 113 -14.42 -30.61 12.08
N LEU A 114 -15.18 -30.64 10.99
CA LEU A 114 -16.59 -30.24 10.97
C LEU A 114 -17.49 -31.15 11.84
N SER A 115 -17.15 -32.44 11.93
CA SER A 115 -17.89 -33.42 12.73
C SER A 115 -17.66 -33.30 14.24
N GLN A 116 -16.55 -32.66 14.66
CA GLN A 116 -16.18 -32.43 16.06
C GLN A 116 -16.71 -31.09 16.58
N GLN A 117 -16.99 -30.13 15.70
CA GLN A 117 -17.55 -28.82 16.03
C GLN A 117 -19.07 -28.95 16.28
N ASN A 118 -19.51 -28.97 17.53
CA ASN A 118 -20.92 -28.70 17.86
C ASN A 118 -21.25 -27.27 17.42
N ALA A 119 -22.38 -27.07 16.72
CA ALA A 119 -22.79 -25.77 16.17
C ALA A 119 -22.49 -24.61 17.14
N PRO A 120 -21.57 -23.69 16.82
CA PRO A 120 -21.16 -22.69 17.79
C PRO A 120 -22.29 -21.69 18.03
N SER A 121 -22.66 -21.47 19.28
CA SER A 121 -23.05 -20.13 19.70
C SER A 121 -21.80 -19.27 19.50
N CYS A 122 -21.76 -18.49 18.42
CA CYS A 122 -20.67 -17.55 18.16
C CYS A 122 -20.74 -16.39 19.16
N THR A 123 -20.46 -16.66 20.43
CA THR A 123 -20.17 -15.62 21.41
C THR A 123 -18.82 -15.05 21.04
N GLN A 124 -18.83 -13.89 20.38
CA GLN A 124 -17.65 -13.06 20.13
C GLN A 124 -17.06 -12.65 21.50
N HIS A 125 -16.24 -13.51 22.08
CA HIS A 125 -15.44 -13.13 23.23
C HIS A 125 -14.36 -12.16 22.74
N GLU A 126 -14.20 -11.04 23.44
CA GLU A 126 -13.07 -10.16 23.21
C GLU A 126 -11.78 -10.97 23.32
N ILE A 127 -10.92 -10.86 22.32
CA ILE A 127 -9.60 -11.46 22.36
C ILE A 127 -8.77 -10.71 23.40
N ASP A 128 -8.23 -11.45 24.36
CA ASP A 128 -7.33 -10.89 25.36
C ASP A 128 -6.04 -10.35 24.70
N GLU A 129 -5.37 -9.42 25.38
CA GLU A 129 -4.18 -8.74 24.85
C GLU A 129 -3.00 -9.70 24.65
N GLU A 130 -2.90 -10.73 25.50
CA GLU A 130 -1.89 -11.77 25.42
C GLU A 130 -2.03 -12.58 24.12
N LEU A 131 -3.24 -13.04 23.81
CA LEU A 131 -3.55 -13.83 22.63
C LEU A 131 -3.41 -12.99 21.35
N CYS A 132 -3.80 -11.70 21.37
CA CYS A 132 -3.48 -10.76 20.30
C CYS A 132 -1.97 -10.74 20.02
N CYS A 133 -1.15 -10.61 21.07
CA CYS A 133 0.31 -10.60 20.96
C CYS A 133 0.84 -11.92 20.37
N VAL A 134 0.28 -13.07 20.77
CA VAL A 134 0.65 -14.37 20.20
C VAL A 134 0.28 -14.47 18.72
N PHE A 135 -0.88 -13.98 18.30
CA PHE A 135 -1.25 -13.90 16.87
C PHE A 135 -0.28 -13.02 16.09
N SER A 136 0.00 -11.81 16.57
CA SER A 136 0.94 -10.89 15.93
C SER A 136 2.34 -11.52 15.82
N LYS A 137 2.83 -12.20 16.86
CA LYS A 137 4.11 -12.93 16.83
C LYS A 137 4.11 -14.06 15.81
N HIS A 138 3.01 -14.82 15.72
CA HIS A 138 2.91 -15.91 14.76
C HIS A 138 2.92 -15.38 13.31
N ILE A 139 2.10 -14.36 13.01
CA ILE A 139 2.06 -13.75 11.69
C ILE A 139 3.43 -13.14 11.34
N LEU A 140 4.07 -12.46 12.29
CA LEU A 140 5.43 -11.93 12.13
C LEU A 140 6.42 -13.03 11.78
N SER A 141 6.41 -14.16 12.49
CA SER A 141 7.32 -15.28 12.23
C SER A 141 7.16 -15.90 10.84
N CYS A 142 5.95 -15.90 10.30
CA CYS A 142 5.67 -16.49 8.99
C CYS A 142 5.83 -15.50 7.83
N THR A 143 5.62 -14.20 8.06
CA THR A 143 5.44 -13.21 6.98
C THR A 143 6.41 -12.03 7.04
N GLY A 144 7.09 -11.84 8.16
CA GLY A 144 7.88 -10.63 8.43
C GLY A 144 7.04 -9.39 8.74
N LEU A 145 5.72 -9.44 8.56
CA LEU A 145 4.82 -8.30 8.79
C LEU A 145 4.55 -8.11 10.29
N HIS A 146 4.74 -6.88 10.76
CA HIS A 146 4.56 -6.47 12.13
C HIS A 146 3.18 -5.80 12.33
N PHE A 147 2.39 -6.36 13.23
CA PHE A 147 1.05 -5.89 13.57
C PHE A 147 1.01 -5.36 15.01
N GLU A 148 1.13 -4.03 15.13
CA GLU A 148 0.98 -3.27 16.39
C GLU A 148 -0.47 -2.81 16.63
N GLN A 149 -0.67 -1.99 17.68
CA GLN A 149 -1.95 -1.38 18.06
C GLN A 149 -2.71 -0.76 16.88
N ARG A 150 -1.99 -0.04 15.99
CA ARG A 150 -2.55 0.61 14.78
C ARG A 150 -3.25 -0.36 13.82
N ASN A 151 -2.81 -1.62 13.78
CA ASN A 151 -3.36 -2.64 12.88
C ASN A 151 -4.30 -3.62 13.60
N ARG A 152 -4.50 -3.46 14.92
CA ARG A 152 -5.33 -4.35 15.74
C ARG A 152 -6.73 -4.49 15.17
N ALA A 153 -7.36 -3.38 14.78
CA ALA A 153 -8.71 -3.41 14.23
C ALA A 153 -8.81 -4.21 12.91
N ALA A 154 -7.78 -4.15 12.06
CA ALA A 154 -7.72 -4.96 10.84
C ALA A 154 -7.54 -6.45 11.17
N LEU A 155 -6.66 -6.76 12.13
CA LEU A 155 -6.49 -8.11 12.66
C LEU A 155 -7.79 -8.69 13.19
N LEU A 156 -8.47 -7.99 14.10
CA LEU A 156 -9.75 -8.44 14.68
C LEU A 156 -10.81 -8.70 13.62
N ARG A 157 -10.96 -7.80 12.64
CA ARG A 157 -11.91 -8.00 11.53
C ARG A 157 -11.54 -9.20 10.67
N GLY A 158 -10.25 -9.39 10.38
CA GLY A 158 -9.74 -10.54 9.62
C GLY A 158 -10.00 -11.85 10.36
N LEU A 159 -9.64 -11.92 11.64
CA LEU A 159 -9.89 -13.06 12.52
C LEU A 159 -11.38 -13.40 12.57
N ALA A 160 -12.24 -12.42 12.86
CA ALA A 160 -13.68 -12.63 12.93
C ALA A 160 -14.26 -13.20 11.62
N LYS A 161 -13.84 -12.67 10.46
CA LYS A 161 -14.28 -13.16 9.15
C LYS A 161 -13.82 -14.59 8.87
N ARG A 162 -12.56 -14.91 9.18
CA ARG A 162 -12.01 -16.25 8.92
C ARG A 162 -12.52 -17.30 9.90
N MET A 163 -12.58 -16.96 11.19
CA MET A 163 -13.20 -17.81 12.21
C MET A 163 -14.66 -18.12 11.89
N TYR A 164 -15.42 -17.13 11.42
CA TYR A 164 -16.79 -17.34 10.95
C TYR A 164 -16.87 -18.31 9.76
N ALA A 165 -16.00 -18.15 8.76
CA ALA A 165 -15.95 -19.03 7.58
C ALA A 165 -15.56 -20.49 7.94
N LEU A 166 -14.62 -20.65 8.88
CA LEU A 166 -14.17 -21.96 9.37
C LEU A 166 -15.06 -22.54 10.47
N ARG A 167 -16.09 -21.81 10.92
CA ARG A 167 -16.94 -22.17 12.06
C ARG A 167 -16.15 -22.42 13.35
N ILE A 168 -15.07 -21.69 13.57
CA ILE A 168 -14.27 -21.74 14.78
C ILE A 168 -14.79 -20.72 15.78
N GLY A 169 -15.26 -21.19 16.95
CA GLY A 169 -15.79 -20.32 18.00
C GLY A 169 -14.74 -19.67 18.91
N SER A 170 -13.50 -20.16 18.90
CA SER A 170 -12.43 -19.75 19.81
C SER A 170 -11.19 -19.25 19.08
N HIS A 171 -10.69 -18.09 19.49
CA HIS A 171 -9.44 -17.54 18.97
C HIS A 171 -8.25 -18.49 19.21
N ARG A 172 -8.24 -19.24 20.31
CA ARG A 172 -7.16 -20.21 20.60
C ARG A 172 -7.20 -21.40 19.64
N ASP A 173 -8.39 -21.88 19.32
CA ASP A 173 -8.56 -22.98 18.36
C ASP A 173 -8.19 -22.53 16.95
N TYR A 174 -8.50 -21.29 16.59
CA TYR A 174 -8.08 -20.72 15.30
C TYR A 174 -6.57 -20.58 15.19
N LEU A 175 -5.90 -20.13 16.26
CA LEU A 175 -4.45 -20.09 16.31
C LEU A 175 -3.82 -21.49 16.19
N ALA A 176 -4.40 -22.49 16.87
CA ALA A 176 -3.95 -23.87 16.76
C ALA A 176 -4.14 -24.40 15.32
N TYR A 177 -5.27 -24.10 14.69
CA TYR A 177 -5.55 -24.44 13.30
C TYR A 177 -4.53 -23.80 12.34
N LEU A 178 -4.23 -22.50 12.50
CA LEU A 178 -3.20 -21.81 11.71
C LEU A 178 -1.83 -22.48 11.84
N LYS A 179 -1.43 -22.85 13.06
CA LYS A 179 -0.14 -23.48 13.34
C LYS A 179 -0.03 -24.91 12.81
N LEU A 180 -1.12 -25.68 12.89
CA LEU A 180 -1.13 -27.10 12.54
C LEU A 180 -1.00 -27.32 11.02
N HIS A 181 -1.55 -26.41 10.23
CA HIS A 181 -1.74 -26.62 8.80
C HIS A 181 -0.83 -25.79 7.89
N GLY A 182 0.02 -24.92 8.46
CA GLY A 182 1.11 -24.24 7.76
C GLY A 182 0.72 -23.64 6.40
N GLU A 183 1.58 -23.82 5.40
CA GLU A 183 1.35 -23.36 4.02
C GLU A 183 0.37 -24.27 3.24
N ASP A 184 0.17 -25.52 3.64
CA ASP A 184 -0.63 -26.51 2.89
C ASP A 184 -2.09 -26.09 2.70
N ARG A 185 -2.68 -25.45 3.72
CA ARG A 185 -4.08 -24.99 3.66
C ARG A 185 -4.25 -23.55 3.24
N HIS A 186 -3.15 -22.82 3.02
CA HIS A 186 -3.13 -21.40 2.66
C HIS A 186 -4.02 -20.53 3.56
N GLU A 187 -4.35 -20.96 4.78
CA GLU A 187 -5.28 -20.23 5.65
C GLU A 187 -4.67 -18.90 6.10
N LEU A 188 -3.37 -18.90 6.40
CA LEU A 188 -2.63 -17.68 6.65
C LEU A 188 -2.73 -16.72 5.45
N GLN A 189 -2.67 -17.21 4.22
CA GLN A 189 -2.83 -16.38 3.01
C GLN A 189 -4.24 -15.81 2.90
N LYS A 190 -5.28 -16.57 3.24
CA LYS A 190 -6.68 -16.06 3.29
C LYS A 190 -6.86 -15.01 4.38
N LEU A 191 -6.21 -15.18 5.53
CA LEU A 191 -6.19 -14.17 6.60
C LEU A 191 -5.49 -12.89 6.15
N LEU A 192 -4.30 -13.00 5.54
CA LEU A 192 -3.48 -11.87 5.09
C LEU A 192 -4.22 -10.93 4.14
N GLN A 193 -5.15 -11.43 3.34
CA GLN A 193 -5.98 -10.62 2.45
C GLN A 193 -6.83 -9.55 3.18
N PHE A 194 -7.06 -9.72 4.48
CA PHE A 194 -7.74 -8.72 5.32
C PHE A 194 -6.79 -7.82 6.10
N LEU A 195 -5.51 -8.18 6.17
CA LEU A 195 -4.51 -7.54 7.01
C LEU A 195 -3.64 -6.54 6.25
N THR A 196 -3.35 -6.81 4.99
CA THR A 196 -2.54 -5.92 4.14
C THR A 196 -3.37 -4.74 3.64
N VAL A 197 -2.83 -3.52 3.73
CA VAL A 197 -3.43 -2.32 3.13
C VAL A 197 -2.91 -2.19 1.70
N GLY A 198 -3.80 -2.32 0.71
CA GLY A 198 -3.45 -2.33 -0.71
C GLY A 198 -3.66 -1.00 -1.43
N GLU A 199 -3.67 0.15 -0.75
CA GLU A 199 -3.86 1.43 -1.44
C GLU A 199 -2.69 1.70 -2.39
N THR A 200 -3.00 1.81 -3.67
CA THR A 200 -2.05 2.16 -4.72
C THR A 200 -2.78 2.81 -5.89
N TYR A 201 -2.02 3.45 -6.77
CA TYR A 201 -2.54 4.17 -7.92
C TYR A 201 -1.45 4.42 -8.96
N PHE A 202 -1.88 4.62 -10.19
CA PHE A 202 -0.97 4.81 -11.31
C PHE A 202 -0.13 6.08 -11.13
N PHE A 203 1.14 5.96 -11.49
CA PHE A 203 2.14 7.03 -11.40
C PHE A 203 2.32 7.65 -10.02
N ARG A 204 1.98 6.93 -8.94
CA ARG A 204 2.28 7.32 -7.56
C ARG A 204 3.76 7.66 -7.41
N TYR A 205 4.08 8.85 -6.88
CA TYR A 205 5.42 9.44 -6.90
C TYR A 205 5.98 9.66 -8.34
N PRO A 206 5.43 10.63 -9.10
CA PRO A 206 5.81 10.87 -10.50
C PRO A 206 7.32 11.05 -10.73
N ALA A 207 8.02 11.64 -9.75
CA ALA A 207 9.45 11.89 -9.84
C ALA A 207 10.30 10.60 -9.93
N HIS A 208 9.86 9.46 -9.36
CA HIS A 208 10.58 8.19 -9.53
C HIS A 208 10.51 7.68 -10.97
N PHE A 209 9.36 7.86 -11.63
CA PHE A 209 9.22 7.49 -13.04
C PHE A 209 10.02 8.41 -13.96
N ALA A 210 10.15 9.71 -13.61
CA ALA A 210 11.06 10.61 -14.31
C ALA A 210 12.53 10.17 -14.18
N ALA A 211 12.97 9.78 -12.98
CA ALA A 211 14.31 9.25 -12.76
C ALA A 211 14.56 7.92 -13.50
N LEU A 212 13.55 7.03 -13.52
CA LEU A 212 13.61 5.79 -14.29
C LEU A 212 13.71 6.07 -15.80
N ARG A 213 12.95 7.03 -16.32
CA ARG A 213 13.02 7.44 -17.73
C ARG A 213 14.43 7.92 -18.09
N GLU A 214 15.02 8.77 -17.24
CA GLU A 214 16.37 9.31 -17.48
C GLU A 214 17.47 8.25 -17.41
N ARG A 215 17.29 7.17 -16.63
CA ARG A 215 18.24 6.04 -16.60
C ARG A 215 18.48 5.45 -18.00
N PHE A 216 17.44 5.41 -18.82
CA PHE A 216 17.50 4.84 -20.16
C PHE A 216 17.68 5.92 -21.24
N ASN A 217 18.21 7.09 -20.86
CA ASN A 217 18.57 8.16 -21.76
C ASN A 217 20.09 8.45 -21.64
N PRO A 218 20.91 8.19 -22.68
CA PRO A 218 20.53 7.59 -23.96
C PRO A 218 20.12 6.11 -23.84
N PRO A 219 19.33 5.59 -24.78
CA PRO A 219 18.87 4.20 -24.73
C PRO A 219 20.03 3.21 -24.83
N PRO A 220 20.03 2.13 -24.02
CA PRO A 220 21.04 1.09 -24.13
C PRO A 220 20.96 0.34 -25.48
N PRO A 221 21.97 -0.46 -25.83
CA PRO A 221 21.89 -1.39 -26.97
C PRO A 221 20.61 -2.24 -26.95
N VAL A 222 20.03 -2.52 -28.11
CA VAL A 222 18.72 -3.20 -28.26
C VAL A 222 18.75 -4.63 -27.70
N ASP A 223 19.90 -5.30 -27.84
CA ASP A 223 20.17 -6.66 -27.37
C ASP A 223 20.40 -6.76 -25.86
N ARG A 224 20.62 -5.63 -25.17
CA ARG A 224 20.79 -5.62 -23.71
C ARG A 224 19.43 -5.82 -23.03
N PRO A 225 19.25 -6.89 -22.24
CA PRO A 225 18.01 -7.10 -21.51
C PRO A 225 17.80 -6.03 -20.42
N ILE A 226 16.56 -5.60 -20.27
CA ILE A 226 16.12 -4.69 -19.19
C ILE A 226 15.32 -5.51 -18.18
N ARG A 227 15.78 -5.50 -16.93
CA ARG A 227 15.15 -6.24 -15.83
C ARG A 227 14.75 -5.28 -14.72
N ILE A 228 13.46 -5.23 -14.40
CA ILE A 228 12.93 -4.41 -13.30
C ILE A 228 12.11 -5.29 -12.37
N TRP A 229 12.16 -4.98 -11.08
CA TRP A 229 11.31 -5.62 -10.08
C TRP A 229 10.45 -4.58 -9.35
N SER A 230 9.14 -4.80 -9.28
CA SER A 230 8.22 -4.12 -8.36
C SER A 230 7.90 -5.07 -7.20
N ALA A 231 8.49 -4.79 -6.04
CA ALA A 231 8.37 -5.55 -4.81
C ALA A 231 7.25 -4.97 -3.94
N GLY A 232 6.18 -5.77 -3.71
CA GLY A 232 4.96 -5.32 -3.04
C GLY A 232 4.05 -4.51 -3.97
N CYS A 233 3.75 -5.09 -5.14
CA CYS A 233 3.06 -4.40 -6.23
C CYS A 233 1.55 -4.15 -6.03
N SER A 234 0.96 -4.67 -4.94
CA SER A 234 -0.47 -4.59 -4.64
C SER A 234 -1.34 -4.98 -5.85
N THR A 235 -2.26 -4.11 -6.27
CA THR A 235 -3.23 -4.34 -7.36
C THR A 235 -2.69 -3.99 -8.75
N GLY A 236 -1.37 -3.79 -8.89
CA GLY A 236 -0.69 -3.74 -10.19
C GLY A 236 -0.49 -2.36 -10.80
N GLU A 237 -1.00 -1.29 -10.18
CA GLU A 237 -0.83 0.07 -10.69
C GLU A 237 0.65 0.49 -10.83
N GLU A 238 1.50 0.12 -9.87
CA GLU A 238 2.95 0.41 -9.92
C GLU A 238 3.66 -0.28 -11.10
N PRO A 239 3.63 -1.61 -11.25
CA PRO A 239 4.36 -2.27 -12.35
C PRO A 239 3.83 -1.88 -13.73
N TYR A 240 2.54 -1.56 -13.88
CA TYR A 240 2.04 -1.01 -15.15
C TYR A 240 2.49 0.43 -15.39
N SER A 241 2.64 1.25 -14.35
CA SER A 241 3.24 2.59 -14.47
C SER A 241 4.71 2.51 -14.91
N ILE A 242 5.46 1.53 -14.38
CA ILE A 242 6.84 1.22 -14.81
C ILE A 242 6.84 0.83 -16.30
N ALA A 243 5.96 -0.09 -16.70
CA ALA A 243 5.85 -0.55 -18.08
C ALA A 243 5.57 0.60 -19.05
N ILE A 244 4.57 1.45 -18.74
CA ILE A 244 4.25 2.63 -19.55
C ILE A 244 5.44 3.58 -19.62
N THR A 245 6.13 3.83 -18.49
CA THR A 245 7.32 4.69 -18.46
C THR A 245 8.42 4.19 -19.38
N LEU A 246 8.67 2.87 -19.41
CA LEU A 246 9.64 2.27 -20.33
C LEU A 246 9.20 2.37 -21.80
N MET A 247 7.93 2.11 -22.09
CA MET A 247 7.38 2.22 -23.45
C MET A 247 7.46 3.65 -24.00
N GLU A 248 7.34 4.66 -23.13
CA GLU A 248 7.50 6.07 -23.48
C GLU A 248 8.99 6.47 -23.61
N ALA A 249 9.88 5.90 -22.79
CA ALA A 249 11.31 6.18 -22.82
C ALA A 249 12.03 5.53 -24.02
N LEU A 250 11.54 4.38 -24.47
CA LEU A 250 12.17 3.52 -25.48
C LEU A 250 11.23 3.32 -26.68
N PRO A 251 11.36 4.09 -27.77
CA PRO A 251 10.49 3.96 -28.94
C PRO A 251 10.50 2.57 -29.59
N ASP A 252 11.61 1.85 -29.44
CA ASP A 252 11.90 0.49 -29.95
C ASP A 252 11.63 -0.61 -28.89
N TRP A 253 10.83 -0.32 -27.85
CA TRP A 253 10.55 -1.27 -26.76
C TRP A 253 10.03 -2.64 -27.24
N ARG A 254 9.40 -2.72 -28.42
CA ARG A 254 8.88 -3.96 -29.00
C ARG A 254 9.99 -4.91 -29.46
N ASP A 255 11.17 -4.39 -29.77
CA ASP A 255 12.33 -5.15 -30.26
C ASP A 255 13.30 -5.50 -29.12
N ARG A 256 12.99 -5.09 -27.89
CA ARG A 256 13.83 -5.25 -26.71
C ARG A 256 13.33 -6.34 -25.78
N ASP A 257 14.26 -7.03 -25.13
CA ASP A 257 13.96 -7.94 -24.04
C ASP A 257 13.72 -7.17 -22.73
N ILE A 258 12.48 -6.74 -22.51
CA ILE A 258 12.04 -6.05 -21.29
C ILE A 258 11.21 -7.00 -20.44
N ARG A 259 11.62 -7.19 -19.18
CA ARG A 259 10.87 -7.97 -18.19
C ARG A 259 10.71 -7.20 -16.89
N ILE A 260 9.47 -6.99 -16.48
CA ILE A 260 9.10 -6.42 -15.18
C ILE A 260 8.52 -7.56 -14.35
N VAL A 261 9.24 -7.99 -13.32
CA VAL A 261 8.70 -8.93 -12.34
C VAL A 261 7.95 -8.13 -11.27
N ALA A 262 6.72 -8.52 -10.96
CA ALA A 262 5.90 -7.84 -9.98
C ALA A 262 5.47 -8.83 -8.91
N THR A 263 5.88 -8.61 -7.66
CA THR A 263 5.62 -9.54 -6.57
C THR A 263 4.75 -8.94 -5.48
N ASP A 264 3.95 -9.76 -4.83
CA ASP A 264 3.22 -9.39 -3.62
C ASP A 264 2.95 -10.63 -2.75
N ILE A 265 2.77 -10.42 -1.45
CA ILE A 265 2.35 -11.48 -0.53
C ILE A 265 0.85 -11.76 -0.63
N ASN A 266 0.05 -10.78 -1.09
CA ASN A 266 -1.39 -10.87 -1.18
C ASN A 266 -1.84 -11.40 -2.56
N ASN A 267 -2.21 -12.68 -2.60
CA ASN A 267 -2.71 -13.35 -3.81
C ASN A 267 -3.96 -12.70 -4.43
N ARG A 268 -4.82 -12.06 -3.64
CA ARG A 268 -5.99 -11.35 -4.16
C ARG A 268 -5.59 -10.08 -4.89
N SER A 269 -4.63 -9.33 -4.35
CA SER A 269 -4.10 -8.14 -5.01
C SER A 269 -3.44 -8.51 -6.34
N LEU A 270 -2.61 -9.57 -6.36
CA LEU A 270 -2.01 -10.10 -7.59
C LEU A 270 -3.03 -10.56 -8.63
N LYS A 271 -4.17 -11.10 -8.19
CA LYS A 271 -5.24 -11.47 -9.10
C LYS A 271 -5.83 -10.24 -9.79
N LEU A 272 -6.22 -9.22 -9.02
CA LEU A 272 -6.74 -7.95 -9.55
C LEU A 272 -5.72 -7.29 -10.50
N ALA A 273 -4.43 -7.38 -10.16
CA ALA A 273 -3.35 -6.89 -11.01
C ALA A 273 -3.29 -7.60 -12.37
N ARG A 274 -3.45 -8.92 -12.41
CA ARG A 274 -3.50 -9.70 -13.67
C ARG A 274 -4.75 -9.39 -14.50
N GLU A 275 -5.89 -9.16 -13.85
CA GLU A 275 -7.12 -8.73 -14.53
C GLU A 275 -6.91 -7.35 -15.19
N GLY A 276 -6.22 -6.44 -14.49
CA GLY A 276 -5.83 -5.13 -15.02
C GLY A 276 -7.03 -4.21 -15.27
N VAL A 277 -8.10 -4.37 -14.49
CA VAL A 277 -9.31 -3.54 -14.53
C VAL A 277 -9.25 -2.55 -13.38
N TYR A 278 -9.27 -1.26 -13.71
CA TYR A 278 -9.04 -0.17 -12.78
C TYR A 278 -10.22 0.78 -12.72
N SER A 279 -10.41 1.38 -11.55
CA SER A 279 -11.41 2.43 -11.35
C SER A 279 -10.83 3.80 -11.75
N PRO A 280 -11.66 4.83 -11.94
CA PRO A 280 -11.18 6.20 -12.11
C PRO A 280 -10.28 6.65 -10.96
N TRP A 281 -10.54 6.15 -9.73
CA TRP A 281 -9.74 6.44 -8.54
C TRP A 281 -8.28 5.98 -8.65
N SER A 282 -8.04 4.82 -9.27
CA SER A 282 -6.68 4.32 -9.52
C SER A 282 -5.91 5.18 -10.53
N LEU A 283 -6.62 5.97 -11.36
CA LEU A 283 -6.05 6.81 -12.42
C LEU A 283 -6.06 8.32 -12.08
N ARG A 284 -6.36 8.69 -10.82
CA ARG A 284 -6.62 10.08 -10.41
C ARG A 284 -5.52 11.11 -10.73
N ILE A 285 -4.28 10.67 -10.92
CA ILE A 285 -3.16 11.53 -11.36
C ILE A 285 -2.55 11.10 -12.70
N THR A 286 -3.16 10.14 -13.38
CA THR A 286 -2.69 9.65 -14.69
C THR A 286 -3.05 10.65 -15.76
N GLN A 287 -2.12 10.96 -16.66
CA GLN A 287 -2.33 11.98 -17.68
C GLN A 287 -3.36 11.49 -18.72
N GLY A 288 -4.19 12.41 -19.24
CA GLY A 288 -5.24 12.06 -20.20
C GLY A 288 -4.72 11.38 -21.48
N GLU A 289 -3.54 11.80 -21.95
CA GLU A 289 -2.87 11.15 -23.09
C GLU A 289 -2.50 9.68 -22.79
N GLN A 290 -1.97 9.43 -21.58
CA GLN A 290 -1.63 8.07 -21.14
C GLN A 290 -2.88 7.20 -21.00
N ILE A 291 -3.97 7.75 -20.47
CA ILE A 291 -5.26 7.06 -20.39
C ILE A 291 -5.74 6.66 -21.79
N GLY A 292 -5.78 7.61 -22.73
CA GLY A 292 -6.24 7.34 -24.10
C GLY A 292 -5.35 6.35 -24.85
N ARG A 293 -4.04 6.34 -24.56
CA ARG A 293 -3.08 5.47 -25.26
C ARG A 293 -3.02 4.07 -24.69
N TYR A 294 -3.01 3.90 -23.37
CA TYR A 294 -2.68 2.64 -22.70
C TYR A 294 -3.87 1.92 -22.05
N PHE A 295 -5.06 2.52 -22.06
CA PHE A 295 -6.26 1.93 -21.48
C PHE A 295 -7.43 1.93 -22.47
N ASP A 296 -8.30 0.93 -22.32
CA ASP A 296 -9.61 0.87 -22.96
C ASP A 296 -10.69 1.16 -21.91
N ARG A 297 -11.59 2.10 -22.21
CA ARG A 297 -12.69 2.41 -21.30
C ARG A 297 -13.82 1.38 -21.47
N VAL A 298 -14.17 0.71 -20.38
CA VAL A 298 -15.26 -0.28 -20.31
C VAL A 298 -16.24 0.14 -19.23
N GLY A 299 -17.35 0.76 -19.64
CA GLY A 299 -18.32 1.36 -18.71
C GLY A 299 -17.67 2.48 -17.88
N GLN A 300 -17.65 2.29 -16.55
CA GLN A 300 -17.01 3.20 -15.59
C GLN A 300 -15.57 2.80 -15.24
N SER A 301 -15.08 1.69 -15.78
CA SER A 301 -13.76 1.15 -15.49
C SER A 301 -12.82 1.31 -16.68
N PHE A 302 -11.53 1.15 -16.43
CA PHE A 302 -10.45 1.25 -17.40
C PHE A 302 -9.67 -0.06 -17.41
N LEU A 303 -9.61 -0.70 -18.56
CA LEU A 303 -8.84 -1.92 -18.78
C LEU A 303 -7.47 -1.53 -19.33
N ILE A 304 -6.39 -1.91 -18.64
CA ILE A 304 -5.04 -1.73 -19.18
C ILE A 304 -4.85 -2.60 -20.43
N LYS A 305 -4.28 -2.04 -21.49
CA LYS A 305 -4.09 -2.75 -22.77
C LYS A 305 -3.12 -3.91 -22.63
N ASP A 306 -3.39 -4.99 -23.38
CA ASP A 306 -2.59 -6.22 -23.34
C ASP A 306 -1.12 -6.00 -23.71
N GLU A 307 -0.82 -4.99 -24.54
CA GLU A 307 0.56 -4.66 -24.89
C GLU A 307 1.40 -4.19 -23.70
N VAL A 308 0.78 -3.49 -22.73
CA VAL A 308 1.42 -3.13 -21.47
C VAL A 308 1.51 -4.36 -20.57
N LYS A 309 0.44 -5.18 -20.52
CA LYS A 309 0.40 -6.41 -19.70
C LYS A 309 1.52 -7.38 -20.02
N ARG A 310 1.87 -7.53 -21.30
CA ARG A 310 2.93 -8.45 -21.75
C ARG A 310 4.31 -8.16 -21.14
N LEU A 311 4.58 -6.93 -20.70
CA LEU A 311 5.85 -6.58 -20.06
C LEU A 311 5.91 -7.00 -18.59
N VAL A 312 4.76 -7.26 -17.95
CA VAL A 312 4.65 -7.46 -16.50
C VAL A 312 4.33 -8.91 -16.13
N HIS A 313 5.15 -9.49 -15.26
CA HIS A 313 5.05 -10.88 -14.82
C HIS A 313 4.77 -10.93 -13.31
N PHE A 314 3.53 -11.25 -12.95
CA PHE A 314 3.09 -11.32 -11.55
C PHE A 314 3.46 -12.64 -10.88
N ARG A 315 4.08 -12.57 -9.70
CA ARG A 315 4.49 -13.71 -8.87
C ARG A 315 4.06 -13.50 -7.42
N HIS A 316 3.74 -14.58 -6.72
CA HIS A 316 3.59 -14.52 -5.26
C HIS A 316 4.98 -14.56 -4.63
N LEU A 317 5.25 -13.68 -3.68
CA LEU A 317 6.49 -13.69 -2.91
C LEU A 317 6.28 -13.06 -1.54
N ASN A 318 6.74 -13.76 -0.51
CA ASN A 318 6.99 -13.19 0.81
C ASN A 318 8.43 -12.65 0.85
N LEU A 319 8.60 -11.32 0.95
CA LEU A 319 9.92 -10.68 0.95
C LEU A 319 10.81 -11.12 2.12
N SER A 320 10.21 -11.44 3.27
CA SER A 320 10.93 -11.96 4.45
C SER A 320 11.02 -13.48 4.49
N GLY A 321 10.35 -14.18 3.57
CA GLY A 321 10.33 -15.64 3.52
C GLY A 321 11.70 -16.25 3.20
N PRO A 322 11.88 -17.56 3.46
CA PRO A 322 13.05 -18.29 2.99
C PRO A 322 13.04 -18.27 1.46
N GLY A 323 14.22 -18.06 0.87
CA GLY A 323 14.31 -17.96 -0.56
C GLY A 323 14.27 -19.31 -1.27
N HIS A 324 13.41 -19.45 -2.28
CA HIS A 324 13.49 -20.57 -3.22
C HIS A 324 14.45 -20.22 -4.35
N ASP A 325 15.46 -21.06 -4.58
CA ASP A 325 16.58 -20.80 -5.50
C ASP A 325 16.14 -20.33 -6.89
N GLU A 326 15.08 -20.91 -7.46
CA GLU A 326 14.57 -20.55 -8.79
C GLU A 326 14.04 -19.12 -8.88
N MET A 327 13.32 -18.67 -7.85
CA MET A 327 12.69 -17.34 -7.82
C MET A 327 13.74 -16.24 -7.67
N TRP A 328 14.73 -16.47 -6.80
CA TRP A 328 15.83 -15.52 -6.60
C TRP A 328 16.79 -15.46 -7.79
N HIS A 329 16.90 -16.55 -8.56
CA HIS A 329 17.60 -16.50 -9.84
C HIS A 329 16.86 -15.57 -10.84
N GLU A 330 15.53 -15.57 -10.88
CA GLU A 330 14.75 -14.62 -11.71
C GLU A 330 14.90 -13.16 -11.23
N LEU A 331 15.05 -12.96 -9.92
CA LEU A 331 15.26 -11.67 -9.26
C LEU A 331 16.74 -11.33 -9.02
N SER A 332 17.61 -11.67 -9.97
CA SER A 332 19.02 -11.30 -9.93
C SER A 332 19.38 -10.39 -11.09
N GLU A 333 20.51 -9.67 -10.97
CA GLU A 333 21.03 -8.80 -12.03
C GLU A 333 20.01 -7.76 -12.54
N LEU A 334 19.33 -7.08 -11.62
CA LEU A 334 18.27 -6.13 -11.90
C LEU A 334 18.81 -4.72 -12.21
N ASP A 335 18.22 -4.05 -13.21
CA ASP A 335 18.54 -2.66 -13.56
C ASP A 335 17.85 -1.67 -12.60
N ALA A 336 16.62 -1.99 -12.16
CA ALA A 336 15.92 -1.20 -11.15
C ALA A 336 15.01 -2.08 -10.27
N ILE A 337 14.82 -1.65 -9.02
CA ILE A 337 13.86 -2.22 -8.08
C ILE A 337 13.00 -1.09 -7.51
N PHE A 338 11.69 -1.29 -7.47
CA PHE A 338 10.74 -0.46 -6.75
C PHE A 338 10.23 -1.25 -5.54
N CYS A 339 10.42 -0.73 -4.34
CA CYS A 339 9.90 -1.31 -3.10
C CYS A 339 9.34 -0.17 -2.25
N ARG A 340 8.12 0.28 -2.57
CA ARG A 340 7.55 1.53 -2.04
C ARG A 340 6.31 1.25 -1.19
N ASN A 341 6.26 1.84 0.00
CA ASN A 341 5.20 1.70 0.99
C ASN A 341 4.97 0.24 1.45
N VAL A 342 6.04 -0.53 1.53
CA VAL A 342 6.07 -1.95 1.91
C VAL A 342 6.88 -2.17 3.19
N LEU A 343 8.09 -1.61 3.27
CA LEU A 343 9.01 -1.75 4.41
C LEU A 343 8.44 -1.17 5.71
N ILE A 344 7.53 -0.21 5.63
CA ILE A 344 6.81 0.37 6.79
C ILE A 344 5.99 -0.65 7.61
N TYR A 345 5.74 -1.84 7.05
CA TYR A 345 5.03 -2.92 7.72
C TYR A 345 5.95 -3.95 8.37
N PHE A 346 7.28 -3.87 8.17
CA PHE A 346 8.23 -4.81 8.74
C PHE A 346 8.81 -4.28 10.06
N THR A 347 9.34 -5.18 10.89
CA THR A 347 10.22 -4.75 11.99
C THR A 347 11.51 -4.17 11.41
N PRO A 348 12.25 -3.30 12.13
CA PRO A 348 13.52 -2.75 11.63
C PRO A 348 14.49 -3.83 11.15
N GLN A 349 14.66 -4.91 11.94
CA GLN A 349 15.52 -6.03 11.57
C GLN A 349 15.05 -6.75 10.28
N ALA A 350 13.74 -6.97 10.11
CA ALA A 350 13.22 -7.62 8.92
C ALA A 350 13.31 -6.71 7.69
N ALA A 351 13.10 -5.39 7.86
CA ALA A 351 13.30 -4.40 6.80
C ALA A 351 14.76 -4.36 6.33
N ASP A 352 15.73 -4.40 7.25
CA ASP A 352 17.16 -4.42 6.94
C ASP A 352 17.55 -5.69 6.17
N GLU A 353 17.01 -6.85 6.57
CA GLU A 353 17.22 -8.12 5.86
C GLU A 353 16.64 -8.10 4.45
N VAL A 354 15.41 -7.60 4.29
CA VAL A 354 14.79 -7.43 2.97
C VAL A 354 15.62 -6.49 2.12
N LEU A 355 16.04 -5.35 2.67
CA LEU A 355 16.85 -4.37 1.95
C LEU A 355 18.17 -4.94 1.44
N ARG A 356 18.90 -5.71 2.27
CA ARG A 356 20.13 -6.39 1.85
C ARG A 356 19.88 -7.29 0.65
N ARG A 357 18.80 -8.08 0.67
CA ARG A 357 18.41 -8.90 -0.49
C ARG A 357 18.07 -8.08 -1.73
N LEU A 358 17.39 -6.94 -1.57
CA LEU A 358 17.13 -6.03 -2.69
C LEU A 358 18.45 -5.47 -3.25
N ALA A 359 19.39 -5.10 -2.39
CA ALA A 359 20.70 -4.61 -2.78
C ALA A 359 21.47 -5.70 -3.54
N ASP A 360 21.50 -6.94 -3.03
CA ASP A 360 22.15 -8.08 -3.68
C ASP A 360 21.58 -8.36 -5.07
N ALA A 361 20.25 -8.26 -5.23
CA ALA A 361 19.55 -8.45 -6.48
C ALA A 361 19.86 -7.41 -7.57
N LEU A 362 20.36 -6.22 -7.20
CA LEU A 362 20.72 -5.17 -8.16
C LEU A 362 22.07 -5.42 -8.85
N LYS A 363 22.14 -5.04 -10.13
CA LYS A 363 23.41 -4.82 -10.84
C LYS A 363 24.20 -3.68 -10.19
N ILE A 364 25.50 -3.64 -10.43
CA ILE A 364 26.27 -2.41 -10.21
C ILE A 364 25.67 -1.28 -11.04
N SER A 365 25.50 -0.10 -10.42
CA SER A 365 24.73 1.04 -10.95
C SER A 365 23.24 0.76 -11.13
N GLY A 366 22.68 -0.31 -10.54
CA GLY A 366 21.24 -0.54 -10.44
C GLY A 366 20.58 0.45 -9.49
N GLN A 367 19.32 0.81 -9.75
CA GLN A 367 18.56 1.79 -8.97
C GLN A 367 17.53 1.12 -8.05
N LEU A 368 17.49 1.49 -6.77
CA LEU A 368 16.44 1.12 -5.83
C LEU A 368 15.60 2.35 -5.46
N PHE A 369 14.29 2.26 -5.69
CA PHE A 369 13.30 3.26 -5.35
C PHE A 369 12.49 2.80 -4.12
N LEU A 370 12.57 3.56 -3.03
CA LEU A 370 11.81 3.34 -1.79
C LEU A 370 10.72 4.42 -1.63
N GLY A 371 9.72 4.18 -0.79
CA GLY A 371 8.75 5.20 -0.40
C GLY A 371 9.36 6.25 0.53
N HIS A 372 8.69 7.40 0.66
CA HIS A 372 9.22 8.56 1.39
C HIS A 372 9.45 8.27 2.89
N ALA A 373 8.57 7.46 3.49
CA ALA A 373 8.65 7.05 4.90
C ALA A 373 9.65 5.90 5.15
N GLU A 374 10.32 5.41 4.10
CA GLU A 374 11.17 4.21 4.14
C GLU A 374 12.64 4.56 3.90
N THR A 375 12.95 5.85 4.06
CA THR A 375 14.31 6.38 3.96
C THR A 375 15.20 5.67 4.98
N LEU A 376 16.25 5.00 4.47
CA LEU A 376 17.11 4.12 5.23
C LEU A 376 17.69 4.77 6.50
N LEU A 377 17.50 4.09 7.63
CA LEU A 377 18.38 4.16 8.80
C LEU A 377 19.71 3.52 8.38
N GLN A 378 20.63 4.31 7.81
CA GLN A 378 21.87 3.79 7.21
C GLN A 378 22.73 2.97 8.19
N GLN A 379 23.02 1.72 7.83
CA GLN A 379 24.31 1.04 8.10
C GLN A 379 24.78 0.12 6.96
N ASP A 380 24.28 0.25 5.72
CA ASP A 380 24.76 -0.56 4.59
C ASP A 380 25.73 0.18 3.67
N SER A 381 26.88 -0.45 3.38
CA SER A 381 28.02 0.19 2.73
C SER A 381 27.98 0.22 1.19
N GLU A 382 26.99 -0.44 0.57
CA GLU A 382 26.92 -0.67 -0.88
C GLU A 382 25.89 0.20 -1.63
N LEU A 383 24.96 0.85 -0.94
CA LEU A 383 23.91 1.68 -1.54
C LEU A 383 24.17 3.17 -1.32
N GLU A 384 24.46 3.89 -2.40
CA GLU A 384 24.64 5.35 -2.38
C GLU A 384 23.32 6.08 -2.67
N ILE A 385 22.96 7.05 -1.82
CA ILE A 385 21.83 7.94 -2.11
C ILE A 385 22.21 8.87 -3.26
N ARG A 386 21.39 8.87 -4.31
CA ARG A 386 21.48 9.81 -5.44
C ARG A 386 20.23 10.68 -5.48
N ARG A 387 20.44 11.99 -5.56
CA ARG A 387 19.36 12.98 -5.72
C ARG A 387 19.26 13.37 -7.19
N GLN A 388 18.06 13.39 -7.73
CA GLN A 388 17.78 13.79 -9.10
C GLN A 388 16.49 14.62 -9.12
N GLY A 389 16.62 15.90 -9.47
CA GLY A 389 15.50 16.84 -9.43
C GLY A 389 14.87 16.90 -8.03
N LYS A 390 13.57 16.60 -7.95
CA LYS A 390 12.76 16.62 -6.71
C LYS A 390 12.69 15.25 -6.00
N THR A 391 13.54 14.29 -6.35
CA THR A 391 13.52 12.95 -5.75
C THR A 391 14.90 12.40 -5.44
N PHE A 392 14.94 11.29 -4.72
CA PHE A 392 16.14 10.51 -4.47
C PHE A 392 15.85 9.02 -4.69
N PHE A 393 16.90 8.28 -5.01
CA PHE A 393 16.90 6.83 -5.11
C PHE A 393 18.27 6.32 -4.67
N TYR A 394 18.39 5.02 -4.44
CA TYR A 394 19.65 4.39 -4.05
C TYR A 394 20.30 3.76 -5.26
N LEU A 395 21.60 3.94 -5.40
CA LEU A 395 22.41 3.36 -6.48
C LEU A 395 23.36 2.34 -5.88
N LYS A 396 23.40 1.12 -6.43
CA LYS A 396 24.38 0.11 -6.01
C LYS A 396 25.77 0.49 -6.51
N SER A 397 26.66 0.83 -5.59
CA SER A 397 28.08 1.06 -5.87
C SER A 397 28.83 -0.27 -5.86
N GLY A 398 29.82 -0.43 -6.74
CA GLY A 398 30.75 -1.56 -6.65
C GLY A 398 31.56 -1.52 -5.34
N PRO A 399 32.25 -2.61 -4.98
CA PRO A 399 33.11 -2.62 -3.79
C PRO A 399 34.07 -1.44 -3.85
N ARG A 400 33.99 -0.57 -2.82
CA ARG A 400 34.90 0.57 -2.68
C ARG A 400 36.33 0.05 -2.67
N THR A 401 37.10 0.32 -3.73
CA THR A 401 38.56 0.36 -3.59
C THR A 401 38.85 1.42 -2.53
N PRO A 402 39.60 1.10 -1.45
CA PRO A 402 39.93 2.09 -0.44
C PRO A 402 40.64 3.25 -1.13
N GLN A 403 39.97 4.39 -1.23
CA GLN A 403 40.64 5.62 -1.63
C GLN A 403 41.64 5.92 -0.52
N THR A 404 42.93 5.89 -0.87
CA THR A 404 44.01 6.28 0.03
C THR A 404 43.70 7.71 0.50
N PRO A 405 43.72 7.99 1.82
CA PRO A 405 43.45 9.34 2.30
C PRO A 405 44.40 10.31 1.62
N GLN A 406 43.87 11.23 0.81
CA GLN A 406 44.68 12.34 0.35
C GLN A 406 45.01 13.20 1.58
N PRO A 407 46.29 13.48 1.86
CA PRO A 407 46.65 14.31 2.99
C PRO A 407 46.02 15.70 2.83
N PRO A 408 45.56 16.33 3.93
CA PRO A 408 44.94 17.64 3.88
C PRO A 408 45.92 18.67 3.27
N PRO A 409 45.42 19.67 2.52
CA PRO A 409 46.27 20.72 1.98
C PRO A 409 47.01 21.43 3.11
N CYS A 410 48.33 21.44 3.04
CA CYS A 410 49.20 22.11 4.00
C CYS A 410 48.91 23.62 3.96
N VAL A 411 48.19 24.14 4.97
CA VAL A 411 48.00 25.57 5.17
C VAL A 411 49.35 26.17 5.55
N LYS A 412 49.98 26.92 4.63
CA LYS A 412 51.16 27.74 4.95
C LYS A 412 50.69 28.97 5.73
N PRO A 413 51.38 29.40 6.81
CA PRO A 413 51.02 30.61 7.54
C PRO A 413 51.18 31.85 6.67
N ALA A 414 50.23 32.76 6.77
CA ALA A 414 50.27 34.06 6.09
C ALA A 414 51.43 34.92 6.63
N PRO A 415 52.25 35.56 5.77
CA PRO A 415 53.23 36.55 6.21
C PRO A 415 52.54 37.86 6.64
N GLN A 416 53.01 38.42 7.75
CA GLN A 416 52.58 39.72 8.27
C GLN A 416 52.93 40.86 7.30
N ALA A 417 52.03 41.84 7.18
CA ALA A 417 52.18 43.00 6.32
C ALA A 417 52.94 44.16 7.01
N MET A 418 53.81 44.84 6.25
CA MET A 418 54.29 46.21 6.49
C MET A 418 54.52 46.95 5.14
N PRO A 419 54.57 48.30 5.12
CA PRO A 419 53.79 49.08 4.15
C PRO A 419 54.56 49.69 2.96
N ALA A 420 53.79 49.91 1.89
CA ALA A 420 53.81 50.93 0.81
C ALA A 420 55.13 51.53 0.29
N ALA A 421 55.35 51.43 -1.03
CA ALA A 421 55.87 52.53 -1.88
C ALA A 421 55.68 52.27 -3.41
N SER A 422 55.01 53.24 -4.05
CA SER A 422 55.13 53.85 -5.39
C SER A 422 55.73 53.15 -6.64
N THR A 423 54.92 53.24 -7.72
CA THR A 423 55.17 53.78 -9.10
C THR A 423 55.83 52.96 -10.24
N VAL A 424 55.01 52.74 -11.32
CA VAL A 424 55.21 53.09 -12.77
C VAL A 424 56.04 52.08 -13.63
N PRO A 425 55.77 51.87 -14.95
CA PRO A 425 55.38 50.57 -15.51
C PRO A 425 56.35 49.99 -16.56
N ALA A 426 56.21 48.70 -16.89
CA ALA A 426 56.92 48.07 -18.00
C ALA A 426 55.97 47.24 -18.87
N GLN A 427 56.21 47.34 -20.17
CA GLN A 427 55.31 47.09 -21.30
C GLN A 427 55.02 45.61 -21.59
N ALA A 428 53.92 45.43 -22.32
CA ALA A 428 53.27 44.19 -22.68
C ALA A 428 53.97 43.37 -23.78
N ALA A 429 53.79 42.05 -23.71
CA ALA A 429 53.83 41.12 -24.84
C ALA A 429 52.40 40.56 -25.06
N PRO A 430 52.00 40.24 -26.32
CA PRO A 430 50.60 40.16 -26.72
C PRO A 430 49.89 38.89 -26.22
N LYS A 431 48.69 39.08 -25.66
CA LYS A 431 47.73 38.01 -25.36
C LYS A 431 46.99 37.61 -26.63
N VAL A 432 47.03 36.32 -26.96
CA VAL A 432 46.02 35.69 -27.81
C VAL A 432 44.69 35.69 -27.06
N VAL A 433 43.66 36.25 -27.67
CA VAL A 433 42.31 36.38 -27.12
C VAL A 433 41.55 35.07 -27.34
N SER A 434 41.10 34.46 -26.25
CA SER A 434 40.01 33.47 -26.24
C SER A 434 38.78 34.09 -25.56
N PRO A 435 37.55 33.75 -26.01
CA PRO A 435 36.32 34.45 -25.63
C PRO A 435 35.94 34.24 -24.15
N PRO A 436 35.18 35.18 -23.54
CA PRO A 436 34.82 35.11 -22.13
C PRO A 436 33.75 34.04 -21.87
N PRO A 437 33.79 33.36 -20.71
CA PRO A 437 32.68 32.55 -20.21
C PRO A 437 31.48 33.45 -19.82
N PRO A 438 30.23 32.95 -19.91
CA PRO A 438 29.08 33.71 -19.45
C PRO A 438 29.12 33.94 -17.94
N GLU A 439 28.78 35.14 -17.51
CA GLU A 439 28.70 35.56 -16.12
C GLU A 439 27.77 34.63 -15.33
N ALA A 440 28.30 34.07 -14.24
CA ALA A 440 27.50 33.39 -13.25
C ALA A 440 26.56 34.41 -12.60
N CYS A 441 25.26 34.21 -12.81
CA CYS A 441 24.20 34.90 -12.09
C CYS A 441 24.49 34.80 -10.58
N ALA A 442 24.52 35.95 -9.90
CA ALA A 442 24.55 36.01 -8.45
C ALA A 442 23.40 35.16 -7.87
N PRO A 443 23.60 34.48 -6.71
CA PRO A 443 22.53 33.75 -6.05
C PRO A 443 21.34 34.69 -5.82
N PRO A 444 20.10 34.23 -6.04
CA PRO A 444 18.92 35.05 -5.75
C PRO A 444 18.97 35.49 -4.27
N PRO A 445 18.48 36.69 -3.95
CA PRO A 445 18.43 37.15 -2.57
C PRO A 445 17.68 36.12 -1.70
N PRO A 446 18.07 35.95 -0.42
CA PRO A 446 17.38 35.03 0.46
C PRO A 446 15.89 35.36 0.48
N ALA A 447 15.06 34.35 0.25
CA ALA A 447 13.61 34.49 0.26
C ALA A 447 13.18 35.13 1.60
N PRO A 448 12.17 36.02 1.60
CA PRO A 448 11.63 36.61 2.82
C PRO A 448 11.33 35.52 3.86
N LEU A 449 11.69 35.78 5.12
CA LEU A 449 11.33 34.92 6.26
C LEU A 449 9.86 35.15 6.58
N ASP A 450 9.01 34.52 5.79
CA ASP A 450 7.56 34.63 5.87
C ASP A 450 6.92 33.26 6.09
N VAL A 451 6.00 33.19 7.05
CA VAL A 451 5.24 31.98 7.35
C VAL A 451 4.33 31.62 6.17
N GLU A 452 3.84 32.61 5.42
CA GLU A 452 3.02 32.35 4.23
C GLU A 452 3.84 31.69 3.12
N ALA A 453 5.09 32.11 2.94
CA ALA A 453 6.00 31.44 2.02
C ALA A 453 6.31 29.98 2.47
N ALA A 454 6.43 29.74 3.79
CA ALA A 454 6.56 28.39 4.32
C ALA A 454 5.29 27.56 4.14
N ARG A 455 4.10 28.17 4.24
CA ARG A 455 2.80 27.55 3.97
C ARG A 455 2.68 27.16 2.50
N GLU A 456 3.03 28.04 1.56
CA GLU A 456 3.01 27.72 0.13
C GLU A 456 3.94 26.54 -0.20
N LEU A 457 5.14 26.51 0.40
CA LEU A 457 6.06 25.39 0.24
C LEU A 457 5.46 24.10 0.81
N PHE A 458 4.80 24.19 1.97
CA PHE A 458 4.10 23.06 2.59
C PHE A 458 2.95 22.53 1.72
N ASP A 459 2.13 23.42 1.15
CA ASP A 459 0.99 23.06 0.29
C ASP A 459 1.44 22.48 -1.06
N ARG A 460 2.63 22.86 -1.54
CA ARG A 460 3.30 22.25 -2.71
C ARG A 460 4.09 20.98 -2.36
N GLU A 461 3.98 20.50 -1.12
CA GLU A 461 4.68 19.32 -0.58
C GLU A 461 6.22 19.42 -0.61
N GLU A 462 6.78 20.63 -0.67
CA GLU A 462 8.22 20.90 -0.58
C GLU A 462 8.68 20.94 0.90
N PHE A 463 8.41 19.88 1.66
CA PHE A 463 8.55 19.84 3.12
C PHE A 463 9.98 20.11 3.63
N ASP A 464 11.01 19.73 2.88
CA ASP A 464 12.41 20.00 3.28
C ASP A 464 12.71 21.50 3.22
N ARG A 465 12.28 22.18 2.15
CA ARG A 465 12.44 23.63 2.01
C ARG A 465 11.54 24.38 3.00
N ALA A 466 10.32 23.89 3.20
CA ALA A 466 9.44 24.42 4.24
C ALA A 466 10.09 24.29 5.62
N GLN A 467 10.67 23.13 5.95
CA GLN A 467 11.37 22.90 7.21
C GLN A 467 12.58 23.85 7.37
N GLU A 468 13.44 23.98 6.37
CA GLU A 468 14.59 24.89 6.40
C GLU A 468 14.18 26.36 6.58
N LEU A 469 13.04 26.76 6.00
CA LEU A 469 12.49 28.10 6.18
C LEU A 469 11.87 28.27 7.58
N LEU A 470 11.12 27.28 8.06
CA LEU A 470 10.50 27.28 9.39
C LEU A 470 11.55 27.26 10.50
N ASP A 471 12.64 26.52 10.34
CA ASP A 471 13.75 26.47 11.30
C ASP A 471 14.41 27.86 11.43
N ARG A 472 14.54 28.59 10.31
CA ARG A 472 15.03 29.99 10.33
C ARG A 472 14.01 30.94 10.96
N ILE A 473 12.72 30.81 10.63
CA ILE A 473 11.66 31.63 11.23
C ILE A 473 11.62 31.43 12.75
N LEU A 474 11.68 30.19 13.23
CA LEU A 474 11.66 29.86 14.65
C LEU A 474 12.98 30.18 15.38
N ALA A 475 14.10 30.30 14.65
CA ALA A 475 15.34 30.81 15.22
C ALA A 475 15.27 32.31 15.52
N GLU A 476 14.56 33.09 14.69
CA GLU A 476 14.34 34.52 14.92
C GLU A 476 13.18 34.78 15.89
N ASP A 477 12.06 34.05 15.74
CA ASP A 477 10.89 34.13 16.60
C ASP A 477 10.44 32.72 17.07
N PRO A 478 10.98 32.23 18.19
CA PRO A 478 10.58 30.95 18.77
C PRO A 478 9.11 30.89 19.22
N ALA A 479 8.42 32.03 19.32
CA ALA A 479 7.02 32.14 19.73
C ALA A 479 6.06 32.23 18.54
N ASN A 480 6.54 32.01 17.31
CA ASN A 480 5.69 32.03 16.12
C ASN A 480 4.76 30.80 16.08
N ALA A 481 3.52 30.98 16.54
CA ALA A 481 2.55 29.90 16.67
C ALA A 481 2.18 29.24 15.33
N ALA A 482 2.06 30.02 14.25
CA ALA A 482 1.72 29.51 12.92
C ALA A 482 2.86 28.65 12.33
N ALA A 483 4.12 29.07 12.51
CA ALA A 483 5.28 28.28 12.12
C ALA A 483 5.38 26.97 12.93
N LEU A 484 5.09 27.00 14.24
CA LEU A 484 5.05 25.79 15.08
C LEU A 484 4.00 24.78 14.62
N VAL A 485 2.84 25.24 14.14
CA VAL A 485 1.81 24.36 13.55
C VAL A 485 2.33 23.67 12.29
N LEU A 486 2.95 24.42 11.37
CA LEU A 486 3.55 23.86 10.16
C LEU A 486 4.64 22.82 10.47
N VAL A 487 5.51 23.12 11.43
CA VAL A 487 6.50 22.15 11.93
C VAL A 487 5.82 20.91 12.50
N ALA A 488 4.73 21.06 13.25
CA ALA A 488 3.98 19.94 13.78
C ALA A 488 3.43 19.03 12.66
N PHE A 489 2.91 19.61 11.57
CA PHE A 489 2.46 18.82 10.42
C PHE A 489 3.60 18.04 9.77
N ILE A 490 4.77 18.68 9.58
CA ILE A 490 5.96 18.00 9.03
C ILE A 490 6.44 16.88 9.96
N GLN A 491 6.46 17.12 11.27
CA GLN A 491 6.81 16.11 12.29
C GLN A 491 5.83 14.93 12.27
N ALA A 492 4.52 15.19 12.16
CA ALA A 492 3.50 14.16 12.06
C ALA A 492 3.68 13.33 10.79
N GLY A 493 3.97 13.98 9.64
CA GLY A 493 4.27 13.31 8.38
C GLY A 493 5.52 12.41 8.45
N LYS A 494 6.51 12.79 9.26
CA LYS A 494 7.73 11.99 9.56
C LYS A 494 7.50 10.88 10.61
N GLY A 495 6.29 10.74 11.14
CA GLY A 495 5.93 9.76 12.17
C GLY A 495 6.34 10.16 13.60
N ALA A 496 6.86 11.36 13.82
CA ALA A 496 7.23 11.87 15.13
C ALA A 496 6.02 12.43 15.90
N LEU A 497 4.99 11.60 16.11
CA LEU A 497 3.67 12.01 16.62
C LEU A 497 3.73 12.72 17.98
N GLN A 498 4.56 12.24 18.89
CA GLN A 498 4.72 12.86 20.22
C GLN A 498 5.39 14.23 20.16
N GLN A 499 6.28 14.46 19.18
CA GLN A 499 6.88 15.77 18.96
C GLN A 499 5.86 16.71 18.30
N ALA A 500 5.10 16.21 17.33
CA ALA A 500 4.02 16.97 16.70
C ALA A 500 2.96 17.43 17.73
N LEU A 501 2.53 16.56 18.65
CA LEU A 501 1.61 16.92 19.74
C LEU A 501 2.18 17.98 20.68
N LYS A 502 3.48 17.93 21.00
CA LYS A 502 4.15 18.96 21.79
C LYS A 502 4.15 20.29 21.03
N SER A 503 4.52 20.28 19.76
CA SER A 503 4.51 21.46 18.89
C SER A 503 3.12 22.07 18.76
N CYS A 504 2.07 21.25 18.55
CA CYS A 504 0.68 21.70 18.55
C CYS A 504 0.25 22.30 19.89
N SER A 505 0.60 21.64 21.01
CA SER A 505 0.23 22.14 22.35
C SER A 505 0.91 23.48 22.62
N ARG A 506 2.19 23.60 22.25
CA ARG A 506 2.93 24.85 22.36
C ARG A 506 2.34 25.95 21.49
N ALA A 507 1.96 25.65 20.25
CA ALA A 507 1.30 26.61 19.37
C ALA A 507 -0.02 27.11 19.98
N LEU A 508 -0.82 26.20 20.55
CA LEU A 508 -2.10 26.54 21.20
C LEU A 508 -1.94 27.30 22.53
N GLU A 509 -0.82 27.11 23.26
CA GLU A 509 -0.48 27.96 24.41
C GLU A 509 -0.20 29.41 24.00
N LEU A 510 0.38 29.60 22.81
CA LEU A 510 0.75 30.91 22.27
C LEU A 510 -0.43 31.60 21.58
N ASN A 511 -1.24 30.82 20.86
CA ASN A 511 -2.44 31.28 20.17
C ASN A 511 -3.47 30.13 20.09
N ASP A 512 -4.56 30.25 20.82
CA ASP A 512 -5.65 29.26 20.87
C ASP A 512 -6.66 29.41 19.72
N LEU A 513 -6.47 30.37 18.82
CA LEU A 513 -7.33 30.62 17.66
C LEU A 513 -6.78 29.97 16.37
N LEU A 514 -6.05 28.86 16.49
CA LEU A 514 -5.44 28.13 15.37
C LEU A 514 -6.23 26.86 15.02
N PRO A 515 -7.17 26.89 14.06
CA PRO A 515 -7.99 25.74 13.69
C PRO A 515 -7.15 24.53 13.22
N GLU A 516 -6.01 24.77 12.57
CA GLU A 516 -5.13 23.76 12.00
C GLU A 516 -4.38 22.98 13.08
N ALA A 517 -4.08 23.62 14.22
CA ALA A 517 -3.47 22.97 15.37
C ALA A 517 -4.45 21.95 16.01
N TYR A 518 -5.72 22.33 16.17
CA TYR A 518 -6.77 21.43 16.65
C TYR A 518 -7.04 20.32 15.65
N PHE A 519 -7.09 20.63 14.35
CA PHE A 519 -7.24 19.61 13.30
C PHE A 519 -6.12 18.56 13.39
N LEU A 520 -4.86 18.98 13.43
CA LEU A 520 -3.72 18.06 13.50
C LEU A 520 -3.72 17.22 14.78
N LYS A 521 -4.04 17.82 15.94
CA LYS A 521 -4.22 17.06 17.19
C LYS A 521 -5.33 16.01 17.04
N GLY A 522 -6.45 16.38 16.42
CA GLY A 522 -7.53 15.44 16.11
C GLY A 522 -7.06 14.28 15.24
N VAL A 523 -6.29 14.55 14.18
CA VAL A 523 -5.72 13.52 13.30
C VAL A 523 -4.77 12.59 14.05
N ILE A 524 -3.90 13.13 14.90
CA ILE A 524 -2.96 12.32 15.70
C ILE A 524 -3.73 11.45 16.70
N LEU A 525 -4.72 12.00 17.41
CA LEU A 525 -5.56 11.26 18.35
C LEU A 525 -6.40 10.18 17.66
N ASP A 526 -6.90 10.46 16.46
CA ASP A 526 -7.62 9.49 15.62
C ASP A 526 -6.70 8.33 15.20
N ALA A 527 -5.45 8.64 14.86
CA ALA A 527 -4.41 7.64 14.59
C ALA A 527 -4.03 6.81 15.83
N GLU A 528 -4.14 7.38 17.03
CA GLU A 528 -3.97 6.71 18.33
C GLU A 528 -5.25 5.99 18.83
N ASP A 529 -6.33 5.95 18.03
CA ASP A 529 -7.63 5.35 18.35
C ASP A 529 -8.36 6.01 19.55
N ARG A 530 -7.99 7.25 19.90
CA ARG A 530 -8.62 8.06 20.95
C ARG A 530 -9.81 8.84 20.37
N LEU A 531 -10.82 8.12 19.89
CA LEU A 531 -11.87 8.64 19.01
C LEU A 531 -12.72 9.76 19.63
N ALA A 532 -13.03 9.68 20.94
CA ALA A 532 -13.82 10.71 21.61
C ALA A 532 -13.07 12.05 21.65
N GLU A 533 -11.79 12.00 22.02
CA GLU A 533 -10.92 13.17 22.09
C GLU A 533 -10.64 13.74 20.70
N ALA A 534 -10.39 12.87 19.70
CA ALA A 534 -10.26 13.30 18.31
C ALA A 534 -11.50 14.05 17.82
N ALA A 535 -12.70 13.56 18.14
CA ALA A 535 -13.95 14.22 17.79
C ALA A 535 -14.16 15.55 18.53
N ASP A 536 -13.62 15.72 19.74
CA ASP A 536 -13.61 17.01 20.44
C ASP A 536 -12.66 18.01 19.76
N GLU A 537 -11.45 17.59 19.38
CA GLU A 537 -10.49 18.46 18.70
C GLU A 537 -10.99 18.87 17.29
N TYR A 538 -11.59 17.95 16.52
CA TYR A 538 -12.21 18.32 15.24
C TYR A 538 -13.36 19.33 15.42
N ARG A 539 -14.17 19.20 16.49
CA ARG A 539 -15.22 20.17 16.80
C ARG A 539 -14.66 21.54 17.14
N LYS A 540 -13.54 21.61 17.87
CA LYS A 540 -12.84 22.87 18.16
C LYS A 540 -12.34 23.53 16.88
N ALA A 541 -11.72 22.77 15.97
CA ALA A 541 -11.30 23.27 14.66
C ALA A 541 -12.49 23.86 13.87
N LEU A 542 -13.62 23.15 13.83
CA LEU A 542 -14.83 23.60 13.14
C LEU A 542 -15.56 24.78 13.80
N LEU A 543 -15.37 24.99 15.10
CA LEU A 543 -15.90 26.14 15.81
C LEU A 543 -15.13 27.42 15.43
N LEU A 544 -13.82 27.31 15.25
CA LEU A 544 -12.95 28.41 14.83
C LEU A 544 -13.12 28.70 13.34
N GLU A 545 -13.16 27.65 12.50
CA GLU A 545 -13.28 27.80 11.05
C GLU A 545 -14.32 26.82 10.48
N HIS A 546 -15.51 27.35 10.19
CA HIS A 546 -16.65 26.53 9.75
C HIS A 546 -16.48 25.95 8.34
N GLU A 547 -15.74 26.65 7.48
CA GLU A 547 -15.44 26.25 6.10
C GLU A 547 -14.21 25.34 5.99
N PHE A 548 -13.54 25.01 7.10
CA PHE A 548 -12.41 24.10 7.09
C PHE A 548 -12.88 22.66 6.81
N VAL A 549 -12.67 22.21 5.56
CA VAL A 549 -13.24 20.97 5.03
C VAL A 549 -12.68 19.71 5.71
N MET A 550 -11.38 19.71 6.03
CA MET A 550 -10.69 18.50 6.50
C MET A 550 -11.18 17.97 7.85
N PRO A 551 -11.33 18.79 8.92
CA PRO A 551 -11.95 18.34 10.16
C PRO A 551 -13.31 17.66 9.95
N ARG A 552 -14.13 18.20 9.04
CA ARG A 552 -15.46 17.68 8.72
C ARG A 552 -15.40 16.34 7.99
N TYR A 553 -14.50 16.21 7.02
CA TYR A 553 -14.23 14.94 6.33
C TYR A 553 -13.80 13.85 7.33
N HIS A 554 -12.90 14.18 8.24
CA HIS A 554 -12.44 13.25 9.28
C HIS A 554 -13.55 12.90 10.28
N MET A 555 -14.39 13.85 10.68
CA MET A 555 -15.57 13.57 11.50
C MET A 555 -16.56 12.63 10.81
N GLY A 556 -16.80 12.79 9.51
CA GLY A 556 -17.65 11.87 8.73
C GLY A 556 -17.14 10.44 8.76
N ARG A 557 -15.82 10.25 8.57
CA ARG A 557 -15.16 8.94 8.67
C ARG A 557 -15.19 8.37 10.08
N LEU A 558 -15.03 9.21 11.11
CA LEU A 558 -15.11 8.81 12.50
C LEU A 558 -16.52 8.34 12.87
N HIS A 559 -17.56 9.06 12.43
CA HIS A 559 -18.95 8.66 12.60
C HIS A 559 -19.26 7.32 11.92
N LEU A 560 -18.73 7.09 10.72
CA LEU A 560 -18.81 5.80 10.03
C LEU A 560 -18.22 4.65 10.85
N ARG A 561 -17.04 4.85 11.44
CA ARG A 561 -16.38 3.85 12.32
C ARG A 561 -17.20 3.54 13.56
N LEU A 562 -17.94 4.54 14.07
CA LEU A 562 -18.83 4.41 15.23
C LEU A 562 -20.25 3.93 14.88
N GLY A 563 -20.53 3.61 13.61
CA GLY A 563 -21.86 3.19 13.15
C GLY A 563 -22.91 4.30 13.10
N ARG A 564 -22.50 5.56 13.23
CA ARG A 564 -23.38 6.75 13.25
C ARG A 564 -23.62 7.27 11.83
N GLN A 565 -24.40 6.53 11.05
CA GLN A 565 -24.58 6.80 9.62
C GLN A 565 -25.22 8.16 9.32
N ALA A 566 -26.20 8.58 10.12
CA ALA A 566 -26.91 9.85 9.92
C ALA A 566 -25.98 11.05 10.13
N GLU A 567 -25.18 11.05 11.21
CA GLU A 567 -24.18 12.08 11.46
C GLU A 567 -23.08 12.07 10.40
N ALA A 568 -22.62 10.89 9.97
CA ALA A 568 -21.65 10.78 8.89
C ALA A 568 -22.16 11.41 7.58
N ALA A 569 -23.38 11.07 7.16
CA ALA A 569 -24.00 11.63 5.97
C ALA A 569 -24.17 13.16 6.07
N ARG A 570 -24.49 13.68 7.26
CA ARG A 570 -24.59 15.13 7.50
C ARG A 570 -23.24 15.83 7.31
N GLU A 571 -22.18 15.33 7.94
CA GLU A 571 -20.86 15.94 7.81
C GLU A 571 -20.34 15.89 6.37
N ILE A 572 -20.55 14.78 5.68
CA ILE A 572 -20.17 14.62 4.26
C ILE A 572 -20.94 15.60 3.36
N ARG A 573 -22.26 15.74 3.53
CA ARG A 573 -23.07 16.71 2.74
C ARG A 573 -22.62 18.15 2.96
N ASN A 574 -22.26 18.49 4.19
CA ASN A 574 -21.76 19.81 4.54
C ASN A 574 -20.40 20.08 3.88
N SER A 575 -19.48 19.10 3.87
CA SER A 575 -18.20 19.22 3.15
C SER A 575 -18.42 19.41 1.64
N ILE A 576 -19.34 18.66 1.04
CA ILE A 576 -19.72 18.83 -0.38
C ILE A 576 -20.23 20.25 -0.63
N ARG A 577 -21.09 20.78 0.24
CA ARG A 577 -21.64 22.13 0.09
C ARG A 577 -20.57 23.22 0.15
N ILE A 578 -19.56 23.05 1.00
CA ILE A 578 -18.44 24.01 1.12
C ILE A 578 -17.59 23.94 -0.16
N LEU A 579 -17.14 22.74 -0.55
CA LEU A 579 -16.34 22.55 -1.76
C LEU A 579 -17.07 22.96 -3.05
N ALA A 580 -18.40 22.97 -3.06
CA ALA A 580 -19.20 23.37 -4.22
C ALA A 580 -18.89 24.80 -4.71
N ARG A 581 -18.32 25.64 -3.84
CA ARG A 581 -18.00 27.06 -4.10
C ARG A 581 -16.61 27.30 -4.70
N HIS A 582 -15.76 26.27 -4.73
CA HIS A 582 -14.37 26.35 -5.19
C HIS A 582 -14.18 25.72 -6.58
N ASP A 583 -13.12 26.13 -7.28
CA ASP A 583 -12.77 25.63 -8.61
C ASP A 583 -12.19 24.21 -8.53
N ASP A 584 -12.40 23.40 -9.58
CA ASP A 584 -12.03 21.98 -9.59
C ASP A 584 -10.53 21.70 -9.42
N ASN A 585 -9.69 22.66 -9.81
CA ASN A 585 -8.23 22.58 -9.73
C ASN A 585 -7.66 23.11 -8.41
N ASP A 586 -8.47 23.74 -7.55
CA ASP A 586 -8.00 24.29 -6.29
C ASP A 586 -7.54 23.17 -5.36
N THR A 587 -6.39 23.33 -4.72
CA THR A 587 -5.93 22.39 -3.69
C THR A 587 -6.75 22.60 -2.41
N VAL A 588 -7.27 21.52 -1.84
CA VAL A 588 -7.92 21.57 -0.52
C VAL A 588 -6.83 21.67 0.55
N PRO A 589 -6.80 22.74 1.37
CA PRO A 589 -5.78 22.90 2.40
C PRO A 589 -5.74 21.70 3.35
N PHE A 590 -4.52 21.29 3.74
CA PHE A 590 -4.29 20.18 4.69
C PHE A 590 -4.82 18.81 4.27
N SER A 591 -5.18 18.65 3.00
CA SER A 591 -5.63 17.38 2.45
C SER A 591 -4.50 16.44 2.01
N GLY A 592 -3.25 16.93 2.03
CA GLY A 592 -2.11 16.26 1.39
C GLY A 592 -2.21 16.34 -0.13
N GLY A 593 -2.45 17.55 -0.66
CA GLY A 593 -2.42 17.83 -2.09
C GLY A 593 -3.65 17.40 -2.90
N LEU A 594 -4.79 17.08 -2.26
CA LEU A 594 -6.01 16.76 -3.00
C LEU A 594 -6.57 18.01 -3.67
N THR A 595 -6.87 17.92 -4.96
CA THR A 595 -7.68 18.96 -5.62
C THR A 595 -9.12 18.87 -5.15
N ARG A 596 -9.85 19.98 -5.26
CA ARG A 596 -11.26 20.08 -4.95
C ARG A 596 -12.08 19.05 -5.72
N ALA A 597 -11.80 18.83 -7.00
CA ALA A 597 -12.51 17.82 -7.80
C ALA A 597 -12.34 16.41 -7.22
N VAL A 598 -11.12 16.05 -6.82
CA VAL A 598 -10.81 14.75 -6.23
C VAL A 598 -11.46 14.60 -4.86
N CYS A 599 -11.37 15.64 -4.01
CA CYS A 599 -12.00 15.65 -2.69
C CYS A 599 -13.54 15.58 -2.78
N MET A 600 -14.14 16.32 -3.73
CA MET A 600 -15.57 16.28 -4.01
C MET A 600 -16.04 14.88 -4.42
N MET A 601 -15.29 14.22 -5.30
CA MET A 601 -15.59 12.85 -5.74
C MET A 601 -15.51 11.86 -4.55
N GLN A 602 -14.51 11.98 -3.67
CA GLN A 602 -14.42 11.14 -2.46
C GLN A 602 -15.64 11.30 -1.56
N LEU A 603 -16.05 12.55 -1.30
CA LEU A 603 -17.19 12.85 -0.45
C LEU A 603 -18.50 12.34 -1.06
N GLN A 604 -18.69 12.48 -2.37
CA GLN A 604 -19.87 11.96 -3.07
C GLN A 604 -19.94 10.43 -3.01
N ASN A 605 -18.82 9.74 -3.19
CA ASN A 605 -18.74 8.29 -3.06
C ASN A 605 -19.01 7.84 -1.61
N ALA A 606 -18.44 8.53 -0.63
CA ALA A 606 -18.72 8.27 0.78
C ALA A 606 -20.21 8.48 1.09
N LEU A 607 -20.82 9.56 0.58
CA LEU A 607 -22.24 9.83 0.77
C LEU A 607 -23.12 8.72 0.19
N ALA A 608 -22.77 8.17 -0.98
CA ALA A 608 -23.48 7.06 -1.60
C ALA A 608 -23.42 5.74 -0.79
N GLN A 609 -22.47 5.61 0.14
CA GLN A 609 -22.35 4.43 1.01
C GLN A 609 -23.13 4.58 2.32
N VAL A 610 -23.56 5.80 2.70
CA VAL A 610 -24.32 6.09 3.93
C VAL A 610 -25.71 6.68 3.70
N ALA A 611 -26.03 7.08 2.47
CA ALA A 611 -27.39 7.38 2.03
C ALA A 611 -28.14 6.09 1.71
#